data_AF-A0A2H0PBT0-F1
#
_entry.id   AF-A0A2H0PBT0-F1
#
_cell.length_a   1.000
_cell.length_b   1.000
_cell.length_c   1.000
_cell.angle_alpha   90.00
_cell.angle_beta   90.00
_cell.angle_gamma   90.00
#
_symmetry.space_group_name_H-M   'P 1'
#
loop_
_entity.id
_entity.type
_entity.pdbx_description
1 polymer ?
#
loop_
_entity_poly.entity_id
_entity_poly.type
_entity_poly.pdbx_seq_one_letter_code
_entity_poly.pdbx_strand_id
1 'polypeptide(L)' 'ARPSDRLISVGDLVSKGPDSRSVLEWAVKAKNLECVLGNHELRLRRHWRAGTKSAEKSHDEATYRQ' A
#
# COMPACT_ATOMS: atom_id res chain seq x y z
N ALA A 1 -3.19 15.76 12.04
CA ALA A 1 -2.51 15.12 13.17
C ALA A 1 -1.37 16.02 13.60
N ARG A 2 -1.29 16.33 14.90
CA ARG A 2 -0.12 16.98 15.49
C ARG A 2 1.06 16.00 15.45
N PRO A 3 2.32 16.49 15.52
CA PRO A 3 3.50 15.61 15.56
C PRO A 3 3.48 14.59 16.71
N SER A 4 2.78 14.90 17.81
CA SER A 4 2.61 14.02 18.96
C SER A 4 1.53 12.96 18.80
N ASP A 5 0.66 13.09 17.81
CA ASP A 5 -0.43 12.14 17.60
C ASP A 5 0.13 10.84 17.04
N ARG A 6 -0.38 9.70 17.48
CA ARG A 6 -0.09 8.40 16.87
C ARG A 6 -1.10 8.11 15.78
N LEU A 7 -0.63 7.85 14.57
CA LEU A 7 -1.45 7.42 13.45
C LEU A 7 -1.28 5.92 13.25
N ILE A 8 -2.39 5.18 13.25
CA ILE A 8 -2.39 3.75 12.99
C ILE A 8 -3.26 3.52 11.74
N SER A 9 -2.63 3.14 10.63
CA SER A 9 -3.34 2.66 9.46
C SER A 9 -3.71 1.19 9.65
N VAL A 10 -4.96 0.85 9.32
CA VAL A 10 -5.48 -0.52 9.36
C VAL A 10 -5.11 -1.35 8.12
N GLY A 11 -4.33 -0.79 7.19
CA GLY A 11 -3.84 -1.45 5.97
C GLY A 11 -4.53 -0.96 4.70
N ASP A 12 -4.28 -1.66 3.58
CA ASP A 12 -4.84 -1.37 2.27
C ASP A 12 -4.62 0.07 1.80
N LEU A 13 -3.37 0.52 1.95
CA LEU A 13 -2.85 1.79 1.43
C LEU A 13 -2.66 1.78 -0.10
N VAL A 14 -2.70 0.60 -0.71
CA VAL A 14 -2.55 0.41 -2.16
C VAL A 14 -3.82 -0.16 -2.80
N SER A 15 -3.87 -0.12 -4.14
CA SER A 15 -5.01 -0.53 -4.96
C SER A 15 -6.18 0.44 -4.94
N LYS A 16 -7.01 0.40 -6.00
CA LYS A 16 -8.24 1.21 -6.21
C LYS A 16 -8.04 2.71 -6.44
N GLY A 17 -7.10 3.33 -5.74
CA GLY A 17 -6.75 4.74 -5.91
C GLY A 17 -5.96 5.01 -7.19
N PRO A 18 -5.98 6.25 -7.70
CA PRO A 18 -5.25 6.62 -8.92
C PRO A 18 -3.73 6.59 -8.74
N ASP A 19 -3.23 6.74 -7.50
CA ASP A 19 -1.80 6.90 -7.20
C ASP A 19 -1.44 6.26 -5.86
N SER A 20 -1.24 4.94 -5.86
CA SER A 20 -0.76 4.15 -4.72
C SER A 20 0.70 4.47 -4.37
N ARG A 21 1.52 4.85 -5.36
CA ARG A 21 2.93 5.18 -5.12
C ARG A 21 3.08 6.42 -4.24
N SER A 22 2.38 7.50 -4.55
CA SER A 22 2.43 8.72 -3.73
C SER A 22 1.92 8.49 -2.32
N VAL A 23 0.93 7.60 -2.12
CA VAL A 23 0.45 7.20 -0.79
C VAL A 23 1.56 6.51 0.00
N LEU A 24 2.25 5.54 -0.60
CA LEU A 24 3.37 4.86 0.05
C LEU A 24 4.53 5.81 0.34
N GLU A 25 4.88 6.71 -0.59
CA GLU A 25 5.93 7.71 -0.39
C GLU A 25 5.60 8.67 0.76
N TRP A 26 4.34 9.09 0.88
CA TRP A 26 3.87 9.87 2.02
C TRP A 26 3.92 9.08 3.32
N ALA A 27 3.45 7.82 3.31
CA ALA A 27 3.42 6.95 4.48
C ALA A 27 4.82 6.70 5.04
N VAL A 28 5.82 6.49 4.18
CA VAL A 28 7.23 6.32 4.58
C VAL A 28 7.81 7.60 5.21
N LYS A 29 7.37 8.79 4.77
CA LYS A 29 7.82 10.07 5.32
C LYS A 29 7.13 10.43 6.65
N ALA A 30 5.95 9.88 6.91
CA ALA A 30 5.17 10.15 8.12
C ALA A 30 5.76 9.42 9.34
N LYS A 31 6.62 10.10 10.11
CA LYS A 31 7.34 9.50 11.26
C LYS A 31 6.45 8.97 12.38
N ASN A 32 5.21 9.43 12.48
CA ASN A 32 4.24 9.06 13.51
C ASN A 32 3.17 8.08 12.99
N LEU A 33 3.39 7.50 11.81
CA LEU A 33 2.49 6.53 11.19
C LEU A 33 3.02 5.10 11.38
N GLU A 34 2.15 4.25 11.92
CA GLU A 34 2.31 2.81 11.97
C GLU A 34 1.24 2.18 11.07
N CYS A 35 1.58 1.12 10.34
CA CYS A 35 0.66 0.48 9.40
C CYS A 35 0.57 -1.02 9.65
N VAL A 36 -0.65 -1.52 9.78
CA VAL A 36 -0.93 -2.96 9.67
C VAL A 36 -0.81 -3.36 8.20
N LEU A 37 -0.16 -4.48 7.93
CA LEU A 37 -0.02 -4.99 6.57
C LEU A 37 -1.38 -5.57 6.10
N GLY A 38 -2.02 -4.90 5.14
CA GLY A 38 -3.28 -5.35 4.55
C GLY A 38 -3.11 -6.44 3.50
N ASN A 39 -4.25 -6.97 3.04
CA ASN A 39 -4.27 -8.00 2.01
C ASN A 39 -3.87 -7.45 0.64
N HIS A 40 -4.07 -6.16 0.39
CA HIS A 40 -3.64 -5.49 -0.85
C HIS A 40 -2.11 -5.36 -0.90
N GLU A 41 -1.46 -4.90 0.17
CA GLU A 41 0.00 -4.85 0.25
C GLU A 41 0.62 -6.25 0.14
N LEU A 42 0.00 -7.25 0.77
CA LEU A 42 0.50 -8.63 0.70
C LEU A 42 0.46 -9.18 -0.73
N ARG A 43 -0.59 -8.88 -1.52
CA ARG A 43 -0.66 -9.25 -2.94
C ARG A 43 0.40 -8.53 -3.76
N LEU A 44 0.53 -7.21 -3.59
CA LEU A 44 1.57 -6.42 -4.26
C LEU A 44 2.97 -6.99 -3.97
N ARG A 45 3.27 -7.28 -2.71
CA ARG A 45 4.57 -7.83 -2.30
C ARG A 45 4.82 -9.23 -2.86
N ARG A 46 3.78 -10.07 -2.96
CA ARG A 46 3.86 -11.39 -3.60
C ARG A 46 4.11 -11.26 -5.10
N HIS A 47 3.38 -10.38 -5.77
CA HIS A 47 3.58 -10.09 -7.20
C HIS A 47 5.02 -9.65 -7.48
N TRP A 48 5.53 -8.69 -6.69
CA TRP A 48 6.90 -8.19 -6.83
C TRP A 48 7.97 -9.27 -6.58
N ARG A 49 7.77 -10.15 -5.60
CA ARG A 49 8.73 -11.23 -5.28
C ARG A 49 8.69 -12.41 -6.24
N ALA A 50 7.50 -12.82 -6.67
CA ALA A 50 7.30 -14.05 -7.42
C ALA A 50 7.27 -13.84 -8.94
N GLY A 51 7.26 -12.58 -9.42
CA GLY A 51 7.11 -12.24 -10.84
C GLY A 51 5.79 -12.74 -11.46
N THR A 52 4.88 -13.25 -10.64
CA THR A 52 3.67 -13.95 -11.08
C THR A 52 2.42 -13.20 -10.68
N LYS A 53 1.44 -13.25 -11.57
CA LYS A 53 0.11 -12.66 -11.43
C LYS A 53 -0.71 -13.46 -10.40
N SER A 54 -0.44 -13.25 -9.11
CA SER A 54 -1.23 -13.94 -8.07
C SER A 54 -2.67 -13.44 -8.11
N ALA A 55 -3.62 -14.33 -8.47
CA ALA A 55 -5.07 -14.14 -8.41
C ALA A 55 -5.51 -12.68 -8.55
N GLU A 56 -5.30 -12.12 -9.76
CA GLU A 56 -5.50 -10.71 -10.04
C GLU A 56 -6.96 -10.33 -9.88
N LYS A 57 -7.24 -9.41 -8.95
CA LYS A 57 -8.47 -8.63 -9.05
C LYS A 57 -8.18 -7.49 -10.03
N SER A 58 -9.11 -7.20 -10.93
CA SER A 58 -8.97 -6.21 -12.02
C SER A 58 -8.45 -4.83 -11.60
N HIS A 59 -8.64 -4.46 -10.33
CA HIS A 59 -8.23 -3.17 -9.79
C HIS A 59 -6.81 -3.11 -9.20
N ASP A 60 -6.12 -4.25 -9.11
CA ASP A 60 -4.72 -4.28 -8.67
C ASP A 60 -3.74 -4.00 -9.83
N GLU A 61 -4.18 -4.22 -11.08
CA GLU A 61 -3.33 -4.03 -12.27
C GLU A 61 -2.80 -2.61 -12.41
N ALA A 62 -3.65 -1.61 -12.13
CA ALA A 62 -3.27 -0.21 -12.22
C ALA A 62 -2.14 0.12 -11.23
N THR A 63 -2.17 -0.50 -10.05
CA THR A 63 -1.16 -0.31 -9.00
C THR A 63 0.17 -0.98 -9.35
N TYR A 64 0.16 -2.11 -10.05
CA TYR A 64 1.40 -2.79 -10.48
C TYR A 64 2.20 -2.01 -11.53
N ARG A 65 1.59 -1.01 -12.17
CA ARG A 65 2.21 -0.19 -13.24
C ARG A 65 2.77 1.15 -12.74
N GLN A 66 2.66 1.47 -11.44
CA GLN A 66 3.13 2.73 -10.83
C GLN A 66 4.54 2.60 -10.26
#